data_AF-A0AAD7YHL6-F1
#
_entry.id   AF-A0AAD7YHL6-F1
#
_cell.length_a   1.000
_cell.length_b   1.000
_cell.length_c   1.000
_cell.angle_alpha   90.00
_cell.angle_beta   90.00
_cell.angle_gamma   90.00
#
_symmetry.space_group_name_H-M   'P 1'
#
loop_
_entity.id
_entity.type
_entity.pdbx_description
1 polymer ?
#
loop_
_entity_poly.entity_id
_entity_poly.type
_entity_poly.pdbx_seq_one_letter_code
_entity_poly.pdbx_strand_id
1 'polypeptide(L)'
;MKAALIFDSVNDLVFGKWDSAFIERMKTFGVQENQADVTEYIMVSQLLAPIITSQRVMAAQFGNTYSSIQCTDKTSLVFDEWLDHVFMIISEDLVDDAHRELLDFKTFVQHICGQNINLLHSSIYQDWLSVLLDSRTKGDTIPGANGVIGESGATMAALNALKSAYKDIKLPYQHCHLMLFVGDKLLALYSSRGSEDLSPPDLILLSIQCIAAQEYWTDFNNDESDEGNQEIIRLPWLSTENSAVVNLCAGPTGSPCAPHSIHLAEVAPRITFVVVADMDLREVGISAYLSNQILSNLRRLLLQRNLELLPTTLDSLETALKKTTDALRKNKANSNLCARLTSRMLELRKSCTTTTPLTPETTATAMHTALEAVIEQLKPDIPSLKMEQPLKDLRGILAPYVEFLCVKAKRYFSLGSGETDASCSLTLHKYVEEFPGLIHFIYVDRTVGRFLAPDMADCADMLAPDTVRRAVCRSFGVVREGYVAATCARCRRPATYAAPSTDNCWNWRSPTTPAACQSRN
;
A
#
# COMPACT_ATOMS: atom_id res chain seq x y z
N MET A 1 20.35 0.17 11.22
CA MET A 1 19.38 0.31 12.32
C MET A 1 18.07 0.80 11.74
N LYS A 2 17.00 0.04 11.95
CA LYS A 2 15.69 0.36 11.40
C LYS A 2 14.57 -0.23 12.25
N ALA A 3 13.54 0.56 12.53
CA ALA A 3 12.33 0.11 13.18
C ALA A 3 11.08 0.79 12.60
N ALA A 4 10.00 0.03 12.43
CA ALA A 4 8.66 0.50 12.07
C ALA A 4 7.70 0.11 13.20
N LEU A 5 7.01 1.11 13.75
CA LEU A 5 6.26 1.00 15.01
C LEU A 5 4.89 1.69 14.89
N ILE A 6 3.88 1.15 15.56
CA ILE A 6 2.54 1.74 15.66
C ILE A 6 2.12 1.78 17.12
N PHE A 7 1.73 2.96 17.59
CA PHE A 7 1.22 3.17 18.95
C PHE A 7 -0.26 3.53 18.92
N ASP A 8 -1.04 2.95 19.83
CA ASP A 8 -2.46 3.26 20.01
C ASP A 8 -2.68 4.56 20.79
N SER A 9 -3.95 4.93 20.99
CA SER A 9 -4.35 6.13 21.75
C SER A 9 -3.90 6.18 23.22
N VAL A 10 -3.46 5.06 23.80
CA VAL A 10 -2.96 4.94 25.19
C VAL A 10 -1.43 4.91 25.27
N ASN A 11 -0.75 4.93 24.11
CA ASN A 11 0.70 4.75 23.93
C ASN A 11 1.18 3.31 24.13
N ASP A 12 0.28 2.34 24.00
CA ASP A 12 0.66 0.95 23.91
C ASP A 12 1.12 0.66 22.47
N LEU A 13 2.21 -0.10 22.37
CA LEU A 13 2.70 -0.56 21.07
C LEU A 13 1.69 -1.59 20.55
N VAL A 14 1.21 -1.42 19.31
CA VAL A 14 0.26 -2.32 18.63
C VAL A 14 0.97 -3.21 17.61
N PHE A 15 1.99 -2.66 16.95
CA PHE A 15 2.82 -3.37 16.00
C PHE A 15 4.25 -2.88 16.10
N GLY A 16 5.20 -3.80 15.97
CA GLY A 16 6.60 -3.46 15.90
C GLY A 16 7.40 -4.42 15.05
N LYS A 17 8.19 -3.87 14.12
CA LYS A 17 9.15 -4.58 13.31
C LYS A 17 10.48 -3.85 13.33
N TRP A 18 11.56 -4.54 13.66
CA TRP A 18 12.89 -3.93 13.78
C TRP A 18 14.01 -4.87 13.38
N ASP A 19 15.16 -4.28 13.04
CA ASP A 19 16.41 -5.03 12.82
C ASP A 19 17.14 -5.35 14.13
N SER A 20 18.08 -6.30 14.09
CA SER A 20 18.88 -6.69 15.24
C SER A 20 19.72 -5.53 15.79
N ALA A 21 20.24 -4.68 14.90
CA ALA A 21 21.01 -3.49 15.27
C ALA A 21 20.19 -2.51 16.13
N PHE A 22 18.89 -2.34 15.83
CA PHE A 22 18.00 -1.51 16.63
C PHE A 22 17.83 -2.07 18.03
N ILE A 23 17.52 -3.36 18.17
CA ILE A 23 17.24 -3.92 19.49
C ILE A 23 18.49 -3.96 20.38
N GLU A 24 19.66 -4.25 19.82
CA GLU A 24 20.94 -4.19 20.53
C GLU A 24 21.18 -2.78 21.08
N ARG A 25 20.90 -1.76 20.28
CA ARG A 25 21.02 -0.37 20.71
C ARG A 25 20.00 -0.01 21.79
N MET A 26 18.74 -0.44 21.67
CA MET A 26 17.73 -0.19 22.69
C MET A 26 18.09 -0.86 24.04
N LYS A 27 18.69 -2.06 23.99
CA LYS A 27 19.20 -2.75 25.19
C LYS A 27 20.29 -1.95 25.91
N THR A 28 21.08 -1.12 25.22
CA THR A 28 22.05 -0.21 25.88
C THR A 28 21.41 0.91 26.69
N PHE A 29 20.17 1.30 26.38
CA PHE A 29 19.42 2.32 27.10
C PHE A 29 18.58 1.73 28.25
N GLY A 30 18.32 0.42 28.23
CA GLY A 30 17.63 -0.30 29.30
C GLY A 30 18.54 -0.54 30.50
N VAL A 31 18.66 0.44 31.40
CA VAL A 31 19.57 0.41 32.57
C VAL A 31 19.07 -0.50 33.73
N GLN A 32 18.15 -1.45 33.51
CA GLN A 32 17.73 -2.35 34.58
C GLN A 32 18.38 -3.73 34.46
N GLU A 33 19.46 -3.90 35.22
CA GLU A 33 19.97 -5.19 35.67
C GLU A 33 18.83 -5.98 36.36
N ASN A 34 18.57 -7.20 35.90
CA ASN A 34 17.67 -8.21 36.51
C ASN A 34 16.16 -8.18 36.19
N GLN A 35 15.77 -8.19 34.91
CA GLN A 35 14.54 -8.91 34.54
C GLN A 35 14.79 -9.81 33.34
N ALA A 36 14.94 -11.10 33.61
CA ALA A 36 15.10 -12.15 32.60
C ALA A 36 13.84 -12.42 31.75
N ASP A 37 12.72 -11.73 32.03
CA ASP A 37 11.40 -12.03 31.45
C ASP A 37 10.70 -10.84 30.76
N VAL A 38 11.37 -9.70 30.55
CA VAL A 38 10.76 -8.59 29.79
C VAL A 38 10.91 -8.87 28.30
N THR A 39 9.78 -9.07 27.62
CA THR A 39 9.78 -9.19 26.16
C THR A 39 10.33 -7.91 25.52
N GLU A 40 11.07 -8.07 24.42
CA GLU A 40 11.68 -6.95 23.68
C GLU A 40 10.67 -5.84 23.35
N TYR A 41 9.42 -6.25 23.11
CA TYR A 41 8.28 -5.39 22.86
C TYR A 41 7.97 -4.41 24.00
N ILE A 42 7.95 -4.90 25.25
CA ILE A 42 7.66 -4.08 26.43
C ILE A 42 8.78 -3.06 26.65
N MET A 43 10.04 -3.48 26.50
CA MET A 43 11.19 -2.59 26.62
C MET A 43 11.12 -1.44 25.61
N VAL A 44 10.84 -1.74 24.34
CA VAL A 44 10.72 -0.73 23.27
C VAL A 44 9.55 0.22 23.55
N SER A 45 8.38 -0.31 23.95
CA SER A 45 7.22 0.51 24.30
C SER A 45 7.52 1.49 25.45
N GLN A 46 8.13 1.01 26.53
CA GLN A 46 8.46 1.85 27.70
C GLN A 46 9.47 2.96 27.38
N LEU A 47 10.50 2.65 26.59
CA LEU A 47 11.53 3.62 26.22
C LEU A 47 11.00 4.73 25.30
N LEU A 48 10.05 4.40 24.43
CA LEU A 48 9.53 5.33 23.41
C LEU A 48 8.26 6.06 23.84
N ALA A 49 7.53 5.56 24.85
CA ALA A 49 6.32 6.21 25.37
C ALA A 49 6.48 7.71 25.72
N PRO A 50 7.60 8.19 26.31
CA PRO A 50 7.81 9.62 26.55
C PRO A 50 7.87 10.46 25.26
N ILE A 51 8.46 9.92 24.20
CA ILE A 51 8.57 10.59 22.90
C ILE A 51 7.18 10.70 22.27
N ILE A 52 6.40 9.62 22.27
CA ILE A 52 5.02 9.62 21.76
C ILE A 52 4.14 10.58 22.57
N THR A 53 4.29 10.58 23.90
CA THR A 53 3.57 11.51 24.78
C THR A 53 3.92 12.95 24.46
N SER A 54 5.21 13.25 24.25
CA SER A 54 5.67 14.58 23.83
C SER A 54 5.01 15.01 22.53
N GLN A 55 5.00 14.14 21.50
CA GLN A 55 4.37 14.43 20.21
C GLN A 55 2.88 14.77 20.37
N ARG A 56 2.16 13.98 21.18
CA ARG A 56 0.71 14.16 21.41
C ARG A 56 0.39 15.43 22.18
N VAL A 57 1.20 15.78 23.17
CA VAL A 57 1.08 17.05 23.91
C VAL A 57 1.30 18.22 22.96
N MET A 58 2.30 18.13 22.08
CA MET A 58 2.57 19.13 21.05
C MET A 58 1.39 19.30 20.08
N ALA A 59 0.74 18.19 19.70
CA ALA A 59 -0.48 18.19 18.89
C ALA A 59 -1.66 18.88 19.60
N ALA A 60 -1.94 18.45 20.82
CA ALA A 60 -3.16 18.80 21.55
C ALA A 60 -3.10 20.21 22.15
N GLN A 61 -1.95 20.62 22.69
CA GLN A 61 -1.83 21.90 23.39
C GLN A 61 -1.37 23.05 22.50
N PHE A 62 -0.49 22.76 21.53
CA PHE A 62 0.17 23.81 20.74
C PHE A 62 -0.27 23.84 19.27
N GLY A 63 -1.03 22.83 18.83
CA GLY A 63 -1.44 22.69 17.42
C GLY A 63 -0.26 22.54 16.46
N ASN A 64 0.91 22.14 16.98
CA ASN A 64 2.15 22.03 16.23
C ASN A 64 2.79 20.67 16.48
N THR A 65 2.41 19.67 15.68
CA THR A 65 3.08 18.37 15.69
C THR A 65 4.35 18.44 14.85
N TYR A 66 5.48 18.08 15.47
CA TYR A 66 6.67 17.80 14.68
C TYR A 66 6.44 16.51 13.87
N SER A 67 6.89 16.52 12.61
CA SER A 67 6.81 15.35 11.72
C SER A 67 8.06 14.49 11.77
N SER A 68 9.17 15.01 12.31
CA SER A 68 10.42 14.27 12.49
C SER A 68 11.29 14.86 13.59
N ILE A 69 12.18 14.03 14.13
CA ILE A 69 13.27 14.39 15.05
C ILE A 69 14.57 13.84 14.44
N GLN A 70 15.57 14.69 14.29
CA GLN A 70 16.90 14.27 13.84
C GLN A 70 17.90 14.37 14.98
N CYS A 71 18.51 13.24 15.33
CA CYS A 71 19.53 13.14 16.36
C CYS A 71 20.92 13.47 15.80
N THR A 72 21.83 13.85 16.70
CA THR A 72 23.23 14.19 16.35
C THR A 72 24.02 12.99 15.83
N ASP A 73 23.58 11.77 16.15
CA ASP A 73 24.17 10.51 15.71
C ASP A 73 23.64 10.02 14.35
N LYS A 74 22.95 10.89 13.59
CA LYS A 74 22.28 10.60 12.30
C LYS A 74 21.03 9.72 12.39
N THR A 75 20.59 9.33 13.57
CA THR A 75 19.28 8.68 13.73
C THR A 75 18.19 9.69 13.45
N SER A 76 17.24 9.32 12.61
CA SER A 76 16.03 10.08 12.33
C SER A 76 14.82 9.31 12.82
N LEU A 77 13.92 10.01 13.50
CA LEU A 77 12.61 9.51 13.88
C LEU A 77 11.60 10.30 13.07
N VAL A 78 10.69 9.60 12.41
CA VAL A 78 9.66 10.21 11.56
C VAL A 78 8.30 9.76 12.04
N PHE A 79 7.37 10.70 12.16
CA PHE A 79 6.05 10.51 12.75
C PHE A 79 4.95 10.85 11.74
N ASP A 80 3.87 10.10 11.80
CA ASP A 80 2.60 10.42 11.16
C ASP A 80 1.46 9.90 12.04
N GLU A 81 0.30 10.53 11.94
CA GLU A 81 -0.87 10.19 12.76
C GLU A 81 -2.05 9.79 11.86
N TRP A 82 -2.77 8.76 12.27
CA TRP A 82 -3.98 8.34 11.58
C TRP A 82 -4.93 7.59 12.50
N LEU A 83 -6.20 8.03 12.53
CA LEU A 83 -7.25 7.48 13.40
C LEU A 83 -6.79 7.33 14.86
N ASP A 84 -6.15 8.37 15.39
CA ASP A 84 -5.63 8.45 16.77
C ASP A 84 -4.48 7.46 17.09
N HIS A 85 -3.94 6.79 16.06
CA HIS A 85 -2.73 5.98 16.15
C HIS A 85 -1.52 6.75 15.62
N VAL A 86 -0.37 6.57 16.26
CA VAL A 86 0.90 7.20 15.86
C VAL A 86 1.77 6.17 15.17
N PHE A 87 2.08 6.43 13.91
CA PHE A 87 3.01 5.67 13.10
C PHE A 87 4.39 6.29 13.25
N MET A 88 5.40 5.45 13.48
CA MET A 88 6.77 5.91 13.64
C MET A 88 7.74 5.00 12.90
N ILE A 89 8.68 5.62 12.17
CA ILE A 89 9.86 4.96 11.65
C ILE A 89 11.11 5.56 12.30
N ILE A 90 12.00 4.69 12.74
CA ILE A 90 13.34 5.03 13.22
C ILE A 90 14.33 4.48 12.21
N SER A 91 15.16 5.34 11.60
CA SER A 91 16.17 4.92 10.65
C SER A 91 17.36 5.87 10.60
N GLU A 92 18.47 5.41 10.03
CA GLU A 92 19.65 6.23 9.73
C GLU A 92 19.61 6.80 8.29
N ASP A 93 18.49 6.60 7.60
CA ASP A 93 18.26 7.08 6.24
C ASP A 93 17.99 8.60 6.22
N LEU A 94 17.90 9.16 5.02
CA LEU A 94 17.46 10.56 4.88
C LEU A 94 16.01 10.69 5.35
N VAL A 95 15.70 11.81 6.01
CA VAL A 95 14.35 12.10 6.55
C VAL A 95 13.27 11.99 5.47
N ASP A 96 13.54 12.42 4.24
CA ASP A 96 12.62 12.31 3.11
C ASP A 96 12.34 10.86 2.70
N ASP A 97 13.36 9.99 2.74
CA ASP A 97 13.22 8.57 2.42
C ASP A 97 12.43 7.85 3.52
N ALA A 98 12.70 8.18 4.79
CA ALA A 98 11.96 7.67 5.94
C ALA A 98 10.48 8.13 5.91
N HIS A 99 10.19 9.36 5.51
CA HIS A 99 8.81 9.83 5.29
C HIS A 99 8.08 9.04 4.21
N ARG A 100 8.73 8.73 3.08
CA ARG A 100 8.12 7.91 2.03
C ARG A 100 7.81 6.51 2.52
N GLU A 101 8.74 5.91 3.23
CA GLU A 101 8.54 4.58 3.80
C GLU A 101 7.41 4.56 4.85
N LEU A 102 7.28 5.64 5.64
CA LEU A 102 6.21 5.78 6.61
C LEU A 102 4.84 5.85 5.92
N LEU A 103 4.78 6.51 4.76
CA LEU A 103 3.57 6.53 3.93
C LEU A 103 3.25 5.13 3.38
N ASP A 104 4.22 4.42 2.83
CA ASP A 104 4.03 3.05 2.35
C ASP A 104 3.52 2.14 3.48
N PHE A 105 4.14 2.24 4.66
CA PHE A 105 3.76 1.51 5.86
C PHE A 105 2.31 1.78 6.26
N LYS A 106 1.93 3.07 6.34
CA LYS A 106 0.55 3.48 6.61
C LYS A 106 -0.43 2.98 5.55
N THR A 107 -0.06 3.03 4.27
CA THR A 107 -0.91 2.53 3.18
C THR A 107 -1.11 1.02 3.26
N PHE A 108 -0.10 0.23 3.64
CA PHE A 108 -0.30 -1.21 3.88
C PHE A 108 -1.25 -1.49 5.03
N VAL A 109 -1.14 -0.76 6.14
CA VAL A 109 -2.09 -0.89 7.26
C VAL A 109 -3.50 -0.53 6.81
N GLN A 110 -3.67 0.58 6.08
CA GLN A 110 -4.96 0.94 5.50
C GLN A 110 -5.50 -0.16 4.57
N HIS A 111 -4.64 -0.77 3.77
CA HIS A 111 -5.02 -1.82 2.84
C HIS A 111 -5.49 -3.10 3.56
N ILE A 112 -4.78 -3.59 4.58
CA ILE A 112 -5.12 -4.87 5.23
C ILE A 112 -6.14 -4.72 6.37
N CYS A 113 -6.09 -3.60 7.10
CA CYS A 113 -6.96 -3.37 8.26
C CYS A 113 -8.16 -2.48 7.93
N GLY A 114 -8.10 -1.71 6.84
CA GLY A 114 -9.08 -0.66 6.59
C GLY A 114 -9.12 0.28 7.78
N GLN A 115 -10.31 0.67 8.22
CA GLN A 115 -10.47 1.54 9.39
C GLN A 115 -10.25 0.85 10.74
N ASN A 116 -10.08 -0.48 10.76
CA ASN A 116 -10.02 -1.27 11.98
C ASN A 116 -8.58 -1.66 12.32
N ILE A 117 -7.81 -0.72 12.83
CA ILE A 117 -6.40 -0.94 13.18
C ILE A 117 -6.26 -1.99 14.31
N ASN A 118 -7.30 -2.18 15.12
CA ASN A 118 -7.34 -3.19 16.19
C ASN A 118 -7.18 -4.63 15.65
N LEU A 119 -7.35 -4.86 14.34
CA LEU A 119 -6.99 -6.12 13.69
C LEU A 119 -5.52 -6.51 13.90
N LEU A 120 -4.63 -5.52 14.06
CA LEU A 120 -3.20 -5.75 14.35
C LEU A 120 -2.93 -6.29 15.75
N HIS A 121 -3.92 -6.40 16.64
CA HIS A 121 -3.73 -7.17 17.89
C HIS A 121 -3.66 -8.68 17.64
N SER A 122 -4.11 -9.15 16.48
CA SER A 122 -3.95 -10.54 16.05
C SER A 122 -2.55 -10.74 15.45
N SER A 123 -1.83 -11.77 15.91
CA SER A 123 -0.50 -12.13 15.37
C SER A 123 -0.54 -12.34 13.85
N ILE A 124 -1.61 -12.93 13.32
CA ILE A 124 -1.79 -13.17 11.89
C ILE A 124 -1.70 -11.88 11.06
N TYR A 125 -2.28 -10.78 11.56
CA TYR A 125 -2.25 -9.49 10.87
C TYR A 125 -0.90 -8.77 11.06
N GLN A 126 -0.24 -8.96 12.20
CA GLN A 126 1.14 -8.46 12.41
C GLN A 126 2.12 -9.16 11.47
N ASP A 127 1.99 -10.47 11.34
CA ASP A 127 2.79 -11.30 10.46
C ASP A 127 2.54 -10.93 8.99
N TRP A 128 1.28 -10.81 8.59
CA TRP A 128 0.89 -10.34 7.25
C TRP A 128 1.54 -8.99 6.93
N LEU A 129 1.39 -7.99 7.81
CA LEU A 129 1.98 -6.68 7.62
C LEU A 129 3.51 -6.76 7.51
N SER A 130 4.14 -7.58 8.34
CA SER A 130 5.59 -7.80 8.31
C SER A 130 6.04 -8.35 6.97
N VAL A 131 5.35 -9.36 6.43
CA VAL A 131 5.66 -9.93 5.10
C VAL A 131 5.50 -8.88 4.01
N LEU A 132 4.41 -8.10 4.00
CA LEU A 132 4.21 -7.06 2.99
C LEU A 132 5.32 -6.00 2.98
N LEU A 133 5.77 -5.59 4.17
CA LEU A 133 6.86 -4.63 4.30
C LEU A 133 8.18 -5.15 3.73
N ASP A 134 8.42 -6.47 3.75
CA ASP A 134 9.60 -7.05 3.12
C ASP A 134 9.40 -7.21 1.60
N SER A 135 8.24 -7.73 1.20
CA SER A 135 7.92 -8.02 -0.20
C SER A 135 7.86 -6.77 -1.08
N ARG A 136 7.58 -5.58 -0.51
CA ARG A 136 7.54 -4.30 -1.26
C ARG A 136 8.82 -3.99 -2.06
N THR A 137 9.96 -4.54 -1.66
CA THR A 137 11.27 -4.32 -2.32
C THR A 137 11.75 -5.49 -3.17
N LYS A 138 11.01 -6.60 -3.14
CA LYS A 138 11.39 -7.86 -3.78
C LYS A 138 10.82 -8.01 -5.20
N GLY A 139 9.97 -7.08 -5.63
CA GLY A 139 9.50 -6.99 -7.02
C GLY A 139 10.64 -6.85 -8.05
N ASP A 140 10.36 -7.34 -9.24
CA ASP A 140 11.22 -7.28 -10.42
C ASP A 140 11.03 -5.95 -11.19
N THR A 141 9.95 -5.20 -10.92
CA THR A 141 9.67 -3.85 -11.42
C THR A 141 10.17 -2.77 -10.47
N ILE A 142 10.16 -1.52 -10.96
CA ILE A 142 10.49 -0.36 -10.12
C ILE A 142 9.50 -0.30 -8.96
N PRO A 143 9.97 -0.18 -7.70
CA PRO A 143 9.09 -0.02 -6.54
C PRO A 143 8.09 1.11 -6.77
N GLY A 144 6.80 0.82 -6.61
CA GLY A 144 5.72 1.77 -6.87
C GLY A 144 5.26 1.86 -8.33
N ALA A 145 5.71 0.95 -9.21
CA ALA A 145 5.18 0.81 -10.57
C ALA A 145 4.71 -0.62 -10.82
N ASN A 146 3.50 -0.78 -11.35
CA ASN A 146 3.02 -2.07 -11.82
C ASN A 146 3.54 -2.32 -13.24
N GLY A 147 4.27 -3.42 -13.45
CA GLY A 147 4.69 -3.84 -14.79
C GLY A 147 3.51 -4.44 -15.54
N VAL A 148 3.39 -4.18 -16.84
CA VAL A 148 2.39 -4.85 -17.69
C VAL A 148 3.12 -5.67 -18.74
N ILE A 149 2.75 -6.94 -18.88
CA ILE A 149 3.25 -7.76 -19.98
C ILE A 149 2.52 -7.29 -21.24
N GLY A 150 3.27 -6.72 -22.19
CA GLY A 150 2.72 -6.16 -23.44
C GLY A 150 1.98 -7.19 -24.30
N GLU A 151 1.33 -6.71 -25.36
CA GLU A 151 0.48 -7.54 -26.22
C GLU A 151 1.23 -8.73 -26.81
N SER A 152 0.80 -9.94 -26.42
CA SER A 152 1.33 -11.21 -26.89
C SER A 152 0.18 -12.21 -27.06
N GLY A 153 0.42 -13.31 -27.79
CA GLY A 153 -0.54 -14.41 -27.87
C GLY A 153 -0.93 -14.96 -26.49
N ALA A 154 0.01 -14.96 -25.54
CA ALA A 154 -0.22 -15.37 -24.15
C ALA A 154 -1.19 -14.42 -23.42
N THR A 155 -1.08 -13.11 -23.62
CA THR A 155 -1.99 -12.10 -23.03
C THR A 155 -3.44 -12.32 -23.50
N MET A 156 -3.64 -12.58 -24.79
CA MET A 156 -4.98 -12.86 -25.33
C MET A 156 -5.54 -14.19 -24.83
N ALA A 157 -4.71 -15.24 -24.77
CA ALA A 157 -5.09 -16.54 -24.21
C ALA A 157 -5.48 -16.42 -22.73
N ALA A 158 -4.68 -15.71 -21.94
CA ALA A 158 -4.94 -15.42 -20.53
C ALA A 158 -6.27 -14.68 -20.34
N LEU A 159 -6.52 -13.62 -21.13
CA LEU A 159 -7.76 -12.85 -21.03
C LEU A 159 -9.00 -13.68 -21.41
N ASN A 160 -8.89 -14.57 -22.38
CA ASN A 160 -9.97 -15.50 -22.72
C ASN A 160 -10.19 -16.56 -21.62
N ALA A 161 -9.12 -17.04 -21.00
CA ALA A 161 -9.19 -17.96 -19.87
C ALA A 161 -9.88 -17.31 -18.66
N LEU A 162 -9.55 -16.05 -18.35
CA LEU A 162 -10.21 -15.28 -17.29
C LEU A 162 -11.72 -15.11 -17.53
N LYS A 163 -12.11 -14.84 -18.79
CA LYS A 163 -13.54 -14.77 -19.16
C LYS A 163 -14.26 -16.09 -19.01
N SER A 164 -13.58 -17.22 -19.21
CA SER A 164 -14.14 -18.55 -18.96
C SER A 164 -14.30 -18.77 -17.45
N ALA A 165 -13.22 -18.55 -16.70
CA ALA A 165 -13.21 -18.68 -15.24
C ALA A 165 -14.32 -17.86 -14.57
N TYR A 166 -14.57 -16.63 -15.02
CA TYR A 166 -15.66 -15.80 -14.51
C TYR A 166 -17.05 -16.45 -14.64
N LYS A 167 -17.30 -17.24 -15.70
CA LYS A 167 -18.59 -17.94 -15.88
C LYS A 167 -18.74 -19.12 -14.94
N ASP A 168 -17.63 -19.73 -14.54
CA ASP A 168 -17.58 -20.93 -13.72
C ASP A 168 -17.56 -20.61 -12.22
N ILE A 169 -16.96 -19.47 -11.84
CA ILE A 169 -16.93 -19.01 -10.45
C ILE A 169 -18.30 -18.44 -10.08
N LYS A 170 -19.01 -19.15 -9.20
CA LYS A 170 -20.23 -18.64 -8.56
C LYS A 170 -19.86 -17.64 -7.48
N LEU A 171 -19.84 -16.37 -7.84
CA LEU A 171 -19.59 -15.28 -6.90
C LEU A 171 -20.86 -14.97 -6.11
N PRO A 172 -20.76 -14.75 -4.79
CA PRO A 172 -21.88 -14.25 -3.99
C PRO A 172 -22.18 -12.77 -4.28
N TYR A 173 -21.20 -12.03 -4.81
CA TYR A 173 -21.30 -10.61 -5.09
C TYR A 173 -21.45 -10.31 -6.58
N GLN A 174 -22.03 -9.14 -6.88
CA GLN A 174 -22.38 -8.73 -8.25
C GLN A 174 -21.18 -8.29 -9.09
N HIS A 175 -20.11 -7.83 -8.44
CA HIS A 175 -18.97 -7.20 -9.08
C HIS A 175 -17.65 -7.84 -8.62
N CYS A 176 -16.78 -8.10 -9.59
CA CYS A 176 -15.45 -8.65 -9.34
C CYS A 176 -14.44 -8.28 -10.42
N HIS A 177 -13.17 -8.43 -10.05
CA HIS A 177 -12.00 -8.36 -10.91
C HIS A 177 -11.22 -9.66 -10.84
N LEU A 178 -10.90 -10.23 -11.99
CA LEU A 178 -10.03 -11.38 -12.15
C LEU A 178 -8.72 -10.91 -12.76
N MET A 179 -7.60 -11.30 -12.17
CA MET A 179 -6.27 -10.92 -12.63
C MET A 179 -5.32 -12.10 -12.70
N LEU A 180 -4.37 -12.01 -13.61
CA LEU A 180 -3.20 -12.87 -13.65
C LEU A 180 -1.95 -12.04 -13.49
N PHE A 181 -1.17 -12.37 -12.47
CA PHE A 181 0.16 -11.82 -12.25
C PHE A 181 1.23 -12.85 -12.62
N VAL A 182 2.34 -12.35 -13.14
CA VAL A 182 3.53 -13.11 -13.50
C VAL A 182 4.71 -12.40 -12.84
N GLY A 183 5.19 -12.96 -11.73
CA GLY A 183 5.98 -12.23 -10.75
C GLY A 183 5.15 -11.10 -10.15
N ASP A 184 5.62 -9.88 -10.32
CA ASP A 184 4.96 -8.63 -9.94
C ASP A 184 4.31 -7.89 -11.11
N LYS A 185 4.33 -8.48 -12.32
CA LYS A 185 3.80 -7.89 -13.55
C LYS A 185 2.39 -8.40 -13.80
N LEU A 186 1.47 -7.50 -14.15
CA LEU A 186 0.13 -7.84 -14.58
C LEU A 186 0.16 -8.37 -16.02
N LEU A 187 -0.30 -9.61 -16.22
CA LEU A 187 -0.47 -10.22 -17.54
C LEU A 187 -1.82 -9.86 -18.15
N ALA A 188 -2.91 -10.05 -17.39
CA ALA A 188 -4.27 -9.79 -17.87
C ALA A 188 -5.19 -9.41 -16.70
N LEU A 189 -6.14 -8.53 -17.00
CA LEU A 189 -7.21 -8.10 -16.09
C LEU A 189 -8.55 -8.22 -16.80
N TYR A 190 -9.50 -8.89 -16.15
CA TYR A 190 -10.90 -8.94 -16.55
C TYR A 190 -11.78 -8.40 -15.42
N SER A 191 -12.57 -7.38 -15.72
CA SER A 191 -13.54 -6.79 -14.80
C SER A 191 -14.96 -7.15 -15.23
N SER A 192 -15.80 -7.50 -14.26
CA SER A 192 -17.22 -7.75 -14.48
C SER A 192 -17.97 -6.49 -14.97
N ARG A 193 -19.18 -6.65 -15.49
CA ARG A 193 -19.97 -5.49 -15.93
C ARG A 193 -20.44 -4.69 -14.71
N GLY A 194 -20.15 -3.39 -14.70
CA GLY A 194 -20.60 -2.46 -13.66
C GLY A 194 -19.67 -2.36 -12.45
N SER A 195 -18.55 -3.11 -12.41
CA SER A 195 -17.48 -2.88 -11.43
C SER A 195 -16.81 -1.54 -11.67
N GLU A 196 -16.41 -0.87 -10.60
CA GLU A 196 -15.58 0.33 -10.68
C GLU A 196 -14.18 0.00 -11.19
N ASP A 197 -13.51 0.94 -11.85
CA ASP A 197 -12.13 0.73 -12.29
C ASP A 197 -11.17 0.76 -11.09
N LEU A 198 -10.28 -0.23 -11.04
CA LEU A 198 -9.24 -0.29 -10.02
C LEU A 198 -8.21 0.84 -10.22
N SER A 199 -7.87 1.53 -9.14
CA SER A 199 -6.90 2.61 -9.19
C SER A 199 -5.47 2.07 -9.35
N PRO A 200 -4.52 2.85 -9.93
CA PRO A 200 -3.13 2.40 -10.01
C PRO A 200 -2.50 2.00 -8.67
N PRO A 201 -2.76 2.71 -7.54
CA PRO A 201 -2.34 2.25 -6.21
C PRO A 201 -2.88 0.85 -5.84
N ASP A 202 -4.12 0.54 -6.18
CA ASP A 202 -4.70 -0.79 -5.90
C ASP A 202 -3.94 -1.90 -6.62
N LEU A 203 -3.57 -1.66 -7.88
CA LEU A 203 -2.81 -2.65 -8.65
C LEU A 203 -1.42 -2.92 -8.06
N ILE A 204 -0.78 -1.88 -7.51
CA ILE A 204 0.53 -2.02 -6.84
C ILE A 204 0.38 -2.77 -5.51
N LEU A 205 -0.65 -2.45 -4.73
CA LEU A 205 -0.91 -3.17 -3.48
C LEU A 205 -1.18 -4.65 -3.75
N LEU A 206 -2.01 -4.95 -4.75
CA LEU A 206 -2.31 -6.32 -5.17
C LEU A 206 -1.08 -7.05 -5.73
N SER A 207 -0.19 -6.38 -6.47
CA SER A 207 1.04 -7.01 -6.94
C SER A 207 1.95 -7.40 -5.78
N ILE A 208 2.05 -6.57 -4.74
CA ILE A 208 2.83 -6.86 -3.54
C ILE A 208 2.24 -8.05 -2.76
N GLN A 209 0.91 -8.16 -2.68
CA GLN A 209 0.24 -9.35 -2.13
C GLN A 209 0.62 -10.61 -2.93
N CYS A 210 0.72 -10.51 -4.26
CA CYS A 210 1.13 -11.64 -5.10
C CYS A 210 2.59 -12.03 -4.87
N ILE A 211 3.50 -11.06 -4.73
CA ILE A 211 4.91 -11.33 -4.39
C ILE A 211 5.00 -12.06 -3.05
N ALA A 212 4.31 -11.55 -2.02
CA ALA A 212 4.25 -12.18 -0.70
C ALA A 212 3.75 -13.63 -0.77
N ALA A 213 2.70 -13.89 -1.55
CA ALA A 213 2.18 -15.24 -1.74
C ALA A 213 3.15 -16.16 -2.49
N GLN A 214 3.84 -15.66 -3.52
CA GLN A 214 4.83 -16.41 -4.28
C GLN A 214 6.05 -16.80 -3.45
N GLU A 215 6.52 -15.90 -2.58
CA GLU A 215 7.60 -16.19 -1.63
C GLU A 215 7.20 -17.30 -0.67
N TYR A 216 6.01 -17.18 -0.08
CA TYR A 216 5.46 -18.20 0.79
C TYR A 216 5.39 -19.59 0.10
N TRP A 217 4.87 -19.66 -1.13
CA TRP A 217 4.81 -20.94 -1.87
C TRP A 217 6.19 -21.48 -2.21
N THR A 218 7.17 -20.60 -2.47
CA THR A 218 8.55 -21.01 -2.75
C THR A 218 9.20 -21.62 -1.51
N ASP A 219 9.06 -20.97 -0.36
CA ASP A 219 9.62 -21.45 0.90
C ASP A 219 8.96 -22.78 1.30
N PHE A 220 7.63 -22.88 1.19
CA PHE A 220 6.89 -24.13 1.45
C PHE A 220 7.38 -25.30 0.58
N ASN A 221 7.59 -25.09 -0.71
CA ASN A 221 8.06 -26.14 -1.63
C ASN A 221 9.53 -26.55 -1.37
N ASN A 222 10.34 -25.68 -0.78
CA ASN A 222 11.72 -25.99 -0.42
C ASN A 222 11.79 -26.76 0.92
N ASP A 223 10.91 -26.42 1.87
CA ASP A 223 10.87 -27.02 3.22
C ASP A 223 10.23 -28.41 3.28
N GLU A 224 9.51 -28.88 2.25
CA GLU A 224 9.12 -30.30 2.14
C GLU A 224 10.34 -31.25 2.09
N SER A 225 11.57 -30.74 2.01
CA SER A 225 12.81 -31.51 2.06
C SER A 225 13.50 -31.60 3.43
N ASP A 226 13.09 -30.83 4.45
CA ASP A 226 13.68 -30.88 5.80
C ASP A 226 12.59 -30.84 6.90
N GLU A 227 12.37 -31.97 7.59
CA GLU A 227 11.42 -32.16 8.71
C GLU A 227 11.81 -31.39 10.01
N GLY A 228 12.27 -30.14 9.91
CA GLY A 228 12.86 -29.40 11.02
C GLY A 228 12.25 -28.02 11.25
N ASN A 229 11.13 -27.95 11.99
CA ASN A 229 10.67 -26.80 12.80
C ASN A 229 11.12 -25.39 12.37
N GLN A 230 10.59 -24.88 11.25
CA GLN A 230 10.42 -23.44 11.08
C GLN A 230 8.92 -23.12 11.11
N GLU A 231 8.50 -22.17 11.94
CA GLU A 231 7.14 -21.65 11.93
C GLU A 231 6.90 -20.92 10.60
N ILE A 232 6.40 -21.67 9.61
CA ILE A 232 6.03 -21.11 8.31
C ILE A 232 4.99 -20.00 8.55
N ILE A 233 5.36 -18.75 8.27
CA ILE A 233 4.53 -17.57 8.51
C ILE A 233 3.28 -17.65 7.64
N ARG A 234 2.13 -17.97 8.23
CA ARG A 234 0.88 -18.17 7.49
C ARG A 234 0.25 -16.84 7.08
N LEU A 235 0.20 -16.60 5.78
CA LEU A 235 -0.60 -15.51 5.23
C LEU A 235 -2.10 -15.83 5.42
N PRO A 236 -2.94 -14.88 5.88
CA PRO A 236 -4.35 -15.15 6.18
C PRO A 236 -5.14 -15.73 5.00
N TRP A 237 -4.85 -15.29 3.77
CA TRP A 237 -5.45 -15.80 2.54
C TRP A 237 -4.74 -17.03 1.95
N LEU A 238 -3.80 -17.66 2.65
CA LEU A 238 -3.23 -18.95 2.27
C LEU A 238 -3.62 -20.06 3.28
N SER A 239 -4.56 -19.75 4.17
CA SER A 239 -5.25 -20.70 5.05
C SER A 239 -6.27 -21.55 4.29
N THR A 240 -7.02 -22.43 4.96
CA THR A 240 -7.93 -23.42 4.35
C THR A 240 -8.94 -22.88 3.34
N GLU A 241 -9.23 -21.57 3.36
CA GLU A 241 -10.19 -20.92 2.47
C GLU A 241 -9.53 -20.02 1.40
N ASN A 242 -8.21 -19.85 1.42
CA ASN A 242 -7.42 -19.01 0.53
C ASN A 242 -7.96 -17.57 0.30
N SER A 243 -8.50 -16.95 1.35
CA SER A 243 -9.26 -15.70 1.21
C SER A 243 -8.94 -14.71 2.33
N ALA A 244 -8.92 -13.41 2.03
CA ALA A 244 -8.81 -12.33 3.02
C ALA A 244 -9.69 -11.14 2.65
N VAL A 245 -9.96 -10.27 3.61
CA VAL A 245 -10.54 -8.95 3.35
C VAL A 245 -9.40 -7.95 3.17
N VAL A 246 -9.44 -7.21 2.08
CA VAL A 246 -8.56 -6.08 1.80
C VAL A 246 -9.39 -4.85 1.49
N ASN A 247 -8.81 -3.68 1.71
CA ASN A 247 -9.44 -2.40 1.44
C ASN A 247 -8.75 -1.77 0.24
N LEU A 248 -9.55 -1.38 -0.75
CA LEU A 248 -9.07 -0.70 -1.95
C LEU A 248 -9.32 0.80 -1.85
N CYS A 249 -8.51 1.54 -2.60
CA CYS A 249 -8.55 2.99 -2.68
C CYS A 249 -9.88 3.45 -3.27
N ALA A 250 -10.66 4.16 -2.47
CA ALA A 250 -11.96 4.66 -2.89
C ALA A 250 -12.27 6.03 -2.26
N GLY A 251 -13.28 6.69 -2.82
CA GLY A 251 -13.74 8.00 -2.35
C GLY A 251 -12.81 9.16 -2.74
N PRO A 252 -13.13 10.39 -2.29
CA PRO A 252 -12.47 11.62 -2.75
C PRO A 252 -11.02 11.75 -2.27
N THR A 253 -10.63 11.02 -1.22
CA THR A 253 -9.26 11.05 -0.68
C THR A 253 -8.36 9.99 -1.30
N GLY A 254 -8.89 9.10 -2.15
CA GLY A 254 -8.14 8.00 -2.76
C GLY A 254 -7.48 7.07 -1.73
N SER A 255 -8.07 6.93 -0.54
CA SER A 255 -7.50 6.14 0.56
C SER A 255 -8.10 4.73 0.58
N PRO A 256 -7.34 3.69 1.00
CA PRO A 256 -7.88 2.34 1.12
C PRO A 256 -9.00 2.27 2.18
N CYS A 257 -10.25 2.21 1.73
CA CYS A 257 -11.42 2.26 2.61
C CYS A 257 -12.63 1.45 2.11
N ALA A 258 -12.57 0.94 0.87
CA ALA A 258 -13.61 0.09 0.31
C ALA A 258 -13.26 -1.39 0.56
N PRO A 259 -14.03 -2.12 1.39
CA PRO A 259 -13.77 -3.54 1.64
C PRO A 259 -14.05 -4.41 0.40
N HIS A 260 -13.08 -5.24 0.07
CA HIS A 260 -13.11 -6.25 -0.99
C HIS A 260 -12.61 -7.58 -0.42
N SER A 261 -13.13 -8.68 -0.93
CA SER A 261 -12.58 -10.02 -0.69
C SER A 261 -11.53 -10.32 -1.74
N ILE A 262 -10.33 -10.72 -1.31
CA ILE A 262 -9.25 -11.18 -2.19
C ILE A 262 -9.07 -12.69 -2.03
N HIS A 263 -8.93 -13.37 -3.17
CA HIS A 263 -8.65 -14.80 -3.26
C HIS A 263 -7.44 -15.00 -4.15
N LEU A 264 -6.43 -15.71 -3.66
CA LEU A 264 -5.18 -15.95 -4.37
C LEU A 264 -4.95 -17.44 -4.55
N ALA A 265 -4.48 -17.81 -5.74
CA ALA A 265 -4.16 -19.19 -6.06
C ALA A 265 -2.99 -19.29 -7.03
N GLU A 266 -2.13 -20.28 -6.81
CA GLU A 266 -1.01 -20.56 -7.70
C GLU A 266 -1.49 -21.31 -8.95
N VAL A 267 -1.21 -20.74 -10.13
CA VAL A 267 -1.44 -21.41 -11.41
C VAL A 267 -0.22 -22.25 -11.77
N ALA A 268 0.96 -21.63 -11.68
CA ALA A 268 2.27 -22.20 -11.92
C ALA A 268 3.32 -21.38 -11.15
N PRO A 269 4.59 -21.82 -11.05
CA PRO A 269 5.62 -21.07 -10.35
C PRO A 269 5.73 -19.61 -10.84
N ARG A 270 5.63 -18.65 -9.91
CA ARG A 270 5.57 -17.20 -10.18
C ARG A 270 4.36 -16.74 -11.03
N ILE A 271 3.32 -17.56 -11.21
CA ILE A 271 2.09 -17.17 -11.89
C ILE A 271 0.92 -17.27 -10.91
N THR A 272 0.42 -16.10 -10.50
CA THR A 272 -0.63 -15.98 -9.48
C THR A 272 -1.95 -15.60 -10.13
N PHE A 273 -3.00 -16.36 -9.84
CA PHE A 273 -4.38 -16.01 -10.16
C PHE A 273 -5.00 -15.29 -8.97
N VAL A 274 -5.61 -14.14 -9.24
CA VAL A 274 -6.24 -13.27 -8.23
C VAL A 274 -7.70 -13.06 -8.58
N VAL A 275 -8.57 -13.21 -7.60
CA VAL A 275 -9.96 -12.76 -7.66
C VAL A 275 -10.18 -11.74 -6.57
N VAL A 276 -10.64 -10.55 -6.97
CA VAL A 276 -11.07 -9.48 -6.07
C VAL A 276 -12.56 -9.32 -6.26
N ALA A 277 -13.37 -9.54 -5.22
CA ALA A 277 -14.81 -9.38 -5.29
C ALA A 277 -15.31 -8.29 -4.33
N ASP A 278 -16.18 -7.43 -4.86
CA ASP A 278 -16.74 -6.28 -4.15
C ASP A 278 -17.69 -6.75 -3.06
N MET A 279 -17.49 -6.28 -1.83
CA MET A 279 -18.39 -6.65 -0.74
C MET A 279 -19.59 -5.70 -0.70
N ASP A 280 -20.75 -6.20 -0.26
CA ASP A 280 -21.99 -5.42 -0.11
C ASP A 280 -21.85 -4.24 0.88
N LEU A 281 -20.77 -4.20 1.65
CA LEU A 281 -20.43 -3.16 2.62
C LEU A 281 -19.53 -2.04 2.05
N ARG A 282 -19.23 -2.03 0.75
CA ARG A 282 -18.37 -1.02 0.10
C ARG A 282 -18.78 0.42 0.45
N GLU A 283 -20.05 0.77 0.23
CA GLU A 283 -20.57 2.11 0.52
C GLU A 283 -20.56 2.45 2.02
N VAL A 284 -20.71 1.44 2.89
CA VAL A 284 -20.61 1.62 4.34
C VAL A 284 -19.17 1.94 4.73
N GLY A 285 -18.19 1.21 4.17
CA GLY A 285 -16.77 1.48 4.39
C GLY A 285 -16.36 2.91 4.02
N ILE A 286 -16.71 3.34 2.80
CA ILE A 286 -16.35 4.68 2.30
C ILE A 286 -17.00 5.79 3.15
N SER A 287 -18.28 5.65 3.49
CA SER A 287 -19.00 6.67 4.27
C SER A 287 -18.58 6.71 5.75
N ALA A 288 -18.31 5.55 6.35
CA ALA A 288 -17.76 5.44 7.69
C ALA A 288 -16.37 6.07 7.77
N TYR A 289 -15.52 5.88 6.74
CA TYR A 289 -14.17 6.45 6.69
C TYR A 289 -14.20 7.97 6.77
N LEU A 290 -15.06 8.59 5.94
CA LEU A 290 -15.24 10.03 5.93
C LEU A 290 -15.75 10.55 7.30
N SER A 291 -16.69 9.82 7.90
CA SER A 291 -17.23 10.16 9.23
C SER A 291 -16.14 10.10 10.31
N ASN A 292 -15.29 9.07 10.28
CA ASN A 292 -14.24 8.87 11.26
C ASN A 292 -13.13 9.92 11.12
N GLN A 293 -12.77 10.28 9.89
CA GLN A 293 -11.79 11.32 9.62
C GLN A 293 -12.26 12.69 10.14
N ILE A 294 -13.53 13.05 9.90
CA ILE A 294 -14.10 14.30 10.41
C ILE A 294 -14.18 14.27 11.95
N LEU A 295 -14.56 13.14 12.54
CA LEU A 295 -14.64 12.98 13.99
C LEU A 295 -13.28 13.09 14.69
N SER A 296 -12.22 12.47 14.15
CA SER A 296 -10.86 12.60 14.70
C SER A 296 -10.38 14.06 14.61
N ASN A 297 -10.63 14.75 13.49
CA ASN A 297 -10.38 16.18 13.37
C ASN A 297 -11.15 17.00 14.41
N LEU A 298 -12.44 16.69 14.64
CA LEU A 298 -13.27 17.33 15.65
C LEU A 298 -12.70 17.15 17.06
N ARG A 299 -12.29 15.93 17.43
CA ARG A 299 -11.67 15.63 18.73
C ARG A 299 -10.41 16.48 18.94
N ARG A 300 -9.58 16.64 17.92
CA ARG A 300 -8.39 17.50 17.97
C ARG A 300 -8.77 18.97 18.20
N LEU A 301 -9.79 19.49 17.52
CA LEU A 301 -10.27 20.86 17.70
C LEU A 301 -10.79 21.10 19.13
N LEU A 302 -11.50 20.12 19.70
CA LEU A 302 -11.99 20.18 21.09
C LEU A 302 -10.83 20.25 22.09
N LEU A 303 -9.80 19.41 21.91
CA LEU A 303 -8.61 19.42 22.75
C LEU A 303 -7.84 20.75 22.67
N GLN A 304 -7.72 21.32 21.47
CA GLN A 304 -7.07 22.61 21.23
C GLN A 304 -7.93 23.82 21.66
N ARG A 305 -9.19 23.59 22.06
CA ARG A 305 -10.19 24.63 22.36
C ARG A 305 -10.38 25.63 21.21
N ASN A 306 -10.23 25.18 19.98
CA ASN A 306 -10.43 26.00 18.80
C ASN A 306 -11.92 26.03 18.42
N LEU A 307 -12.63 27.03 18.94
CA LEU A 307 -14.10 27.12 18.84
C LEU A 307 -14.60 27.68 17.50
N GLU A 308 -13.75 28.30 16.68
CA GLU A 308 -14.17 28.97 15.43
C GLU A 308 -14.60 27.96 14.36
N LEU A 309 -13.87 26.86 14.22
CA LEU A 309 -14.13 25.81 13.23
C LEU A 309 -15.10 24.73 13.74
N LEU A 310 -15.54 24.84 15.00
CA LEU A 310 -16.36 23.82 15.64
C LEU A 310 -17.74 23.65 14.97
N PRO A 311 -18.51 24.72 14.66
CA PRO A 311 -19.84 24.58 14.07
C PRO A 311 -19.80 23.94 12.67
N THR A 312 -18.86 24.38 11.82
CA THR A 312 -18.73 23.88 10.44
C THR A 312 -18.30 22.41 10.41
N THR A 313 -17.41 22.02 11.33
CA THR A 313 -16.97 20.62 11.47
C THR A 313 -18.11 19.73 11.97
N LEU A 314 -18.94 20.21 12.90
CA LEU A 314 -20.13 19.49 13.37
C LEU A 314 -21.17 19.28 12.26
N ASP A 315 -21.45 20.29 11.45
CA ASP A 315 -22.38 20.17 10.32
C ASP A 315 -21.84 19.21 9.24
N SER A 316 -20.53 19.23 9.01
CA SER A 316 -19.85 18.30 8.12
C SER A 316 -19.94 16.85 8.63
N LEU A 317 -19.74 16.66 9.94
CA LEU A 317 -19.87 15.36 10.60
C LEU A 317 -21.30 14.82 10.50
N GLU A 318 -22.30 15.68 10.73
CA GLU A 318 -23.71 15.28 10.63
C GLU A 318 -24.06 14.81 9.21
N THR A 319 -23.57 15.53 8.21
CA THR A 319 -23.77 15.19 6.80
C THR A 319 -23.09 13.88 6.44
N ALA A 320 -21.85 13.66 6.90
CA ALA A 320 -21.13 12.41 6.69
C ALA A 320 -21.81 11.22 7.39
N LEU A 321 -22.21 11.38 8.65
CA LEU A 321 -22.93 10.36 9.41
C LEU A 321 -24.28 10.02 8.78
N LYS A 322 -24.99 11.00 8.22
CA LYS A 322 -26.23 10.74 7.48
C LYS A 322 -25.98 9.78 6.32
N LYS A 323 -24.93 10.02 5.52
CA LYS A 323 -24.52 9.10 4.44
C LYS A 323 -24.20 7.70 4.97
N THR A 324 -23.48 7.61 6.09
CA THR A 324 -23.19 6.33 6.76
C THR A 324 -24.46 5.60 7.18
N THR A 325 -25.41 6.28 7.82
CA THR A 325 -26.69 5.67 8.22
C THR A 325 -27.58 5.29 7.05
N ASP A 326 -27.53 6.03 5.95
CA ASP A 326 -28.28 5.74 4.73
C ASP A 326 -27.68 4.51 4.01
N ALA A 327 -26.35 4.38 3.98
CA ALA A 327 -25.65 3.19 3.48
C ALA A 327 -25.97 1.95 4.35
N LEU A 328 -25.92 2.08 5.67
CA LEU A 328 -26.27 1.01 6.61
C LEU A 328 -27.73 0.55 6.47
N ARG A 329 -28.67 1.47 6.24
CA ARG A 329 -30.10 1.14 6.06
C ARG A 329 -30.36 0.30 4.80
N LYS A 330 -29.59 0.50 3.74
CA LYS A 330 -29.69 -0.33 2.52
C LYS A 330 -29.34 -1.79 2.80
N ASN A 331 -28.51 -2.07 3.80
CA ASN A 331 -28.01 -3.40 4.12
C ASN A 331 -28.90 -4.20 5.13
N LYS A 332 -30.14 -3.75 5.40
CA LYS A 332 -31.23 -4.39 6.18
C LYS A 332 -30.95 -4.86 7.63
N ALA A 333 -29.70 -5.08 8.04
CA ALA A 333 -29.33 -5.71 9.31
C ALA A 333 -28.95 -4.73 10.45
N ASN A 334 -28.92 -3.41 10.19
CA ASN A 334 -28.18 -2.47 11.05
C ASN A 334 -29.00 -1.31 11.65
N SER A 335 -30.30 -1.49 11.85
CA SER A 335 -31.20 -0.44 12.38
C SER A 335 -30.76 0.09 13.77
N ASN A 336 -30.28 -0.79 14.64
CA ASN A 336 -29.78 -0.44 15.97
C ASN A 336 -28.55 0.46 15.93
N LEU A 337 -27.63 0.21 15.00
CA LEU A 337 -26.43 1.05 14.83
C LEU A 337 -26.79 2.42 14.28
N CYS A 338 -27.70 2.49 13.31
CA CYS A 338 -28.22 3.76 12.80
C CYS A 338 -28.83 4.60 13.94
N ALA A 339 -29.68 4.01 14.77
CA ALA A 339 -30.28 4.69 15.91
C ALA A 339 -29.21 5.17 16.92
N ARG A 340 -28.20 4.34 17.20
CA ARG A 340 -27.08 4.67 18.09
C ARG A 340 -26.28 5.88 17.56
N LEU A 341 -25.90 5.87 16.28
CA LEU A 341 -25.16 6.97 15.65
C LEU A 341 -25.96 8.28 15.69
N THR A 342 -27.24 8.24 15.34
CA THR A 342 -28.10 9.44 15.34
C THR A 342 -28.27 9.99 16.77
N SER A 343 -28.48 9.13 17.77
CA SER A 343 -28.59 9.56 19.17
C SER A 343 -27.30 10.22 19.66
N ARG A 344 -26.14 9.58 19.41
CA ARG A 344 -24.84 10.14 19.81
C ARG A 344 -24.50 11.44 19.10
N MET A 345 -24.94 11.62 17.85
CA MET A 345 -24.72 12.89 17.13
C MET A 345 -25.50 14.03 17.77
N LEU A 346 -26.75 13.75 18.16
CA LEU A 346 -27.59 14.73 18.84
C LEU A 346 -27.01 15.12 20.22
N GLU A 347 -26.51 14.15 20.98
CA GLU A 347 -25.83 14.39 22.26
C GLU A 347 -24.57 15.23 22.10
N LEU A 348 -23.72 14.89 21.11
CA LEU A 348 -22.51 15.64 20.79
C LEU A 348 -22.85 17.09 20.41
N ARG A 349 -23.81 17.30 19.51
CA ARG A 349 -24.24 18.64 19.08
C ARG A 349 -24.76 19.47 20.25
N LYS A 350 -25.56 18.88 21.15
CA LYS A 350 -26.03 19.56 22.37
C LYS A 350 -24.88 19.94 23.28
N SER A 351 -23.91 19.04 23.49
CA SER A 351 -22.77 19.33 24.37
C SER A 351 -21.85 20.44 23.84
N CYS A 352 -21.71 20.59 22.52
CA CYS A 352 -20.92 21.66 21.92
C CYS A 352 -21.62 23.02 21.88
N THR A 353 -22.94 23.07 22.07
CA THR A 353 -23.74 24.31 21.90
C THR A 353 -24.40 24.79 23.18
N THR A 354 -24.62 23.90 24.16
CA THR A 354 -25.32 24.20 25.41
C THR A 354 -24.51 23.67 26.58
N THR A 355 -24.65 24.28 27.75
CA THR A 355 -24.00 23.81 28.97
C THR A 355 -24.68 22.53 29.45
N THR A 356 -24.17 21.38 29.00
CA THR A 356 -24.63 20.05 29.42
C THR A 356 -23.77 19.50 30.57
N PRO A 357 -24.26 18.51 31.32
CA PRO A 357 -23.47 17.86 32.38
C PRO A 357 -22.28 17.06 31.85
N LEU A 358 -22.33 16.60 30.60
CA LEU A 358 -21.22 15.91 29.92
C LEU A 358 -20.40 16.91 29.11
N THR A 359 -19.08 16.77 29.12
CA THR A 359 -18.18 17.62 28.33
C THR A 359 -18.19 17.17 26.86
N PRO A 360 -17.96 18.09 25.90
CA PRO A 360 -17.87 17.77 24.47
C PRO A 360 -16.87 16.63 24.15
N GLU A 361 -15.79 16.50 24.90
CA GLU A 361 -14.77 15.46 24.71
C GLU A 361 -15.32 14.08 25.07
N THR A 362 -16.12 13.99 26.14
CA THR A 362 -16.74 12.72 26.55
C THR A 362 -17.79 12.25 25.54
N THR A 363 -18.60 13.16 25.02
CA THR A 363 -19.61 12.83 23.99
C THR A 363 -18.96 12.52 22.64
N ALA A 364 -17.86 13.18 22.28
CA ALA A 364 -17.08 12.87 21.08
C ALA A 364 -16.45 11.47 21.17
N THR A 365 -15.95 11.08 22.35
CA THR A 365 -15.44 9.74 22.60
C THR A 365 -16.56 8.70 22.49
N ALA A 366 -17.73 8.96 23.07
CA ALA A 366 -18.90 8.08 22.93
C ALA A 366 -19.39 7.94 21.48
N MET A 367 -19.27 9.00 20.68
CA MET A 367 -19.52 8.96 19.24
C MET A 367 -18.49 8.07 18.52
N HIS A 368 -17.21 8.19 18.87
CA HIS A 368 -16.15 7.38 18.28
C HIS A 368 -16.42 5.89 18.54
N THR A 369 -16.72 5.49 19.77
CA THR A 369 -17.10 4.11 20.11
C THR A 369 -18.35 3.63 19.33
N ALA A 370 -19.32 4.51 19.08
CA ALA A 370 -20.47 4.16 18.27
C ALA A 370 -20.10 3.91 16.79
N LEU A 371 -19.13 4.65 16.26
CA LEU A 371 -18.60 4.48 14.91
C LEU A 371 -17.68 3.26 14.79
N GLU A 372 -16.88 2.97 15.82
CA GLU A 372 -16.10 1.72 15.90
C GLU A 372 -17.00 0.49 15.82
N ALA A 373 -18.17 0.50 16.46
CA ALA A 373 -19.14 -0.58 16.35
C ALA A 373 -19.65 -0.79 14.91
N VAL A 374 -19.65 0.24 14.07
CA VAL A 374 -19.95 0.12 12.62
C VAL A 374 -18.74 -0.47 11.88
N ILE A 375 -17.54 0.00 12.21
CA ILE A 375 -16.29 -0.47 11.61
C ILE A 375 -16.07 -1.97 11.91
N GLU A 376 -16.45 -2.46 13.09
CA GLU A 376 -16.41 -3.89 13.40
C GLU A 376 -17.32 -4.73 12.49
N GLN A 377 -18.43 -4.17 11.99
CA GLN A 377 -19.26 -4.86 11.01
C GLN A 377 -18.63 -4.93 9.61
N LEU A 378 -17.60 -4.13 9.34
CA LEU A 378 -16.83 -4.22 8.10
C LEU A 378 -15.88 -5.43 8.08
N LYS A 379 -15.96 -6.33 9.07
CA LYS A 379 -15.41 -7.69 9.04
C LYS A 379 -16.51 -8.70 8.66
N PRO A 380 -17.05 -8.67 7.42
CA PRO A 380 -17.99 -9.70 6.99
C PRO A 380 -17.29 -11.07 6.92
N ASP A 381 -18.10 -12.13 7.03
CA ASP A 381 -17.65 -13.48 6.73
C ASP A 381 -17.10 -13.53 5.30
N ILE A 382 -15.89 -14.07 5.15
CA ILE A 382 -15.24 -14.17 3.86
C ILE A 382 -15.95 -15.27 3.07
N PRO A 383 -16.47 -15.00 1.87
CA PRO A 383 -17.15 -16.03 1.12
C PRO A 383 -16.17 -17.09 0.63
N SER A 384 -16.43 -18.35 0.98
CA SER A 384 -15.67 -19.47 0.40
C SER A 384 -15.94 -19.56 -1.12
N LEU A 385 -14.90 -19.40 -1.94
CA LEU A 385 -15.01 -19.59 -3.39
C LEU A 385 -14.50 -20.97 -3.83
N LYS A 386 -15.29 -21.69 -4.63
CA LYS A 386 -14.88 -22.97 -5.23
C LYS A 386 -14.04 -22.72 -6.47
N MET A 387 -12.72 -22.62 -6.29
CA MET A 387 -11.77 -22.24 -7.34
C MET A 387 -11.16 -23.42 -8.10
N GLU A 388 -11.41 -24.67 -7.68
CA GLU A 388 -10.73 -25.86 -8.22
C GLU A 388 -10.89 -26.05 -9.74
N GLN A 389 -12.12 -25.97 -10.24
CA GLN A 389 -12.41 -26.18 -11.66
C GLN A 389 -11.87 -25.01 -12.53
N PRO A 390 -12.16 -23.73 -12.20
CA PRO A 390 -11.56 -22.59 -12.89
C PRO A 390 -10.02 -22.65 -12.93
N LEU A 391 -9.38 -23.07 -11.85
CA LEU A 391 -7.92 -23.22 -11.78
C LEU A 391 -7.40 -24.33 -12.70
N LYS A 392 -8.08 -25.47 -12.78
CA LYS A 392 -7.70 -26.56 -13.69
C LYS A 392 -7.77 -26.11 -15.14
N ASP A 393 -8.84 -25.42 -15.52
CA ASP A 393 -9.03 -24.92 -16.88
C ASP A 393 -8.00 -23.85 -17.22
N LEU A 394 -7.72 -22.95 -16.27
CA LEU A 394 -6.69 -21.92 -16.40
C LEU A 394 -5.29 -22.52 -16.59
N ARG A 395 -4.93 -23.53 -15.80
CA ARG A 395 -3.67 -24.29 -15.94
C ARG A 395 -3.58 -24.97 -17.31
N GLY A 396 -4.67 -25.58 -17.78
CA GLY A 396 -4.72 -26.21 -19.09
C GLY A 396 -4.49 -25.24 -20.25
N ILE A 397 -5.15 -24.08 -20.21
CA ILE A 397 -5.02 -23.06 -21.27
C ILE A 397 -3.63 -22.39 -21.25
N LEU A 398 -3.08 -22.14 -20.06
CA LEU A 398 -1.80 -21.46 -19.92
C LEU A 398 -0.59 -22.39 -20.03
N ALA A 399 -0.76 -23.71 -19.94
CA ALA A 399 0.34 -24.69 -19.99
C ALA A 399 1.36 -24.46 -21.12
N PRO A 400 0.97 -24.15 -22.39
CA PRO A 400 1.93 -23.89 -23.47
C PRO A 400 2.77 -22.62 -23.26
N TYR A 401 2.30 -21.70 -22.43
CA TYR A 401 2.94 -20.41 -22.19
C TYR A 401 3.68 -20.34 -20.85
N VAL A 402 3.53 -21.33 -19.96
CA VAL A 402 4.09 -21.30 -18.60
C VAL A 402 5.59 -21.06 -18.64
N GLU A 403 6.36 -21.81 -19.44
CA GLU A 403 7.81 -21.65 -19.51
C GLU A 403 8.21 -20.24 -19.96
N PHE A 404 7.58 -19.74 -21.02
CA PHE A 404 7.78 -18.37 -21.50
C PHE A 404 7.45 -17.31 -20.42
N LEU A 405 6.33 -17.48 -19.72
CA LEU A 405 5.89 -16.56 -18.68
C LEU A 405 6.80 -16.63 -17.45
N CYS A 406 7.25 -17.81 -17.03
CA CYS A 406 8.21 -17.98 -15.94
C CYS A 406 9.56 -17.32 -16.27
N VAL A 407 10.01 -17.36 -17.52
CA VAL A 407 11.20 -16.61 -17.96
C VAL A 407 10.96 -15.11 -17.89
N LYS A 408 9.80 -14.62 -18.35
CA LYS A 408 9.40 -13.19 -18.22
C LYS A 408 9.21 -12.73 -16.77
N ALA A 409 8.93 -13.68 -15.88
CA ALA A 409 8.81 -13.45 -14.45
C ALA A 409 10.15 -13.32 -13.75
N LYS A 410 11.30 -13.71 -14.32
CA LYS A 410 12.59 -13.64 -13.63
C LYS A 410 13.21 -12.24 -13.73
N ARG A 411 13.90 -11.82 -12.67
CA ARG A 411 14.56 -10.51 -12.47
C ARG A 411 15.64 -10.13 -13.50
N TYR A 412 15.96 -11.01 -14.43
CA TYR A 412 17.01 -10.83 -15.44
C TYR A 412 16.61 -11.56 -16.71
N PHE A 413 15.98 -10.86 -17.64
CA PHE A 413 15.79 -11.35 -19.00
C PHE A 413 17.13 -11.32 -19.75
N SER A 414 18.05 -12.23 -19.44
CA SER A 414 19.12 -12.59 -20.36
C SER A 414 18.62 -13.78 -21.19
N LEU A 415 18.06 -13.50 -22.36
CA LEU A 415 18.06 -14.49 -23.44
C LEU A 415 19.53 -14.71 -23.82
N GLY A 416 20.13 -15.74 -23.24
CA GLY A 416 21.43 -16.23 -23.69
C GLY A 416 21.34 -16.56 -25.17
N SER A 417 22.03 -15.75 -25.98
CA SER A 417 22.66 -16.09 -27.27
C SER A 417 22.24 -17.44 -27.86
N GLY A 418 21.14 -17.45 -28.61
CA GLY A 418 20.83 -18.46 -29.62
C GLY A 418 20.55 -17.71 -30.91
N GLU A 419 21.44 -17.83 -31.89
CA GLU A 419 21.25 -17.30 -33.24
C GLU A 419 19.92 -17.83 -33.80
N THR A 420 19.18 -16.96 -34.49
CA THR A 420 17.89 -17.19 -35.17
C THR A 420 16.63 -17.12 -34.30
N ASP A 421 16.20 -15.90 -33.97
CA ASP A 421 14.89 -15.35 -34.39
C ASP A 421 14.65 -13.97 -33.77
N ALA A 422 15.07 -12.95 -34.52
CA ALA A 422 14.82 -11.54 -34.22
C ALA A 422 13.36 -11.17 -34.55
N SER A 423 12.41 -11.67 -33.78
CA SER A 423 11.02 -11.20 -33.85
C SER A 423 10.25 -11.57 -32.60
N CYS A 424 10.35 -10.71 -31.57
CA CYS A 424 9.35 -10.43 -30.52
C CYS A 424 10.03 -9.96 -29.23
N SER A 425 10.69 -8.81 -29.28
CA SER A 425 10.96 -8.03 -28.07
C SER A 425 10.30 -6.67 -28.20
N LEU A 426 9.53 -6.32 -27.17
CA LEU A 426 8.63 -5.17 -27.09
C LEU A 426 9.38 -3.87 -27.44
N THR A 427 8.67 -2.97 -28.13
CA THR A 427 9.09 -1.67 -28.67
C THR A 427 9.93 -0.77 -27.76
N LEU A 428 9.98 -1.02 -26.44
CA LEU A 428 10.83 -0.29 -25.50
C LEU A 428 12.31 -0.74 -25.50
N HIS A 429 12.65 -2.01 -25.76
CA HIS A 429 14.06 -2.46 -25.79
C HIS A 429 14.83 -1.88 -26.99
N LYS A 430 14.13 -1.61 -28.10
CA LYS A 430 14.71 -0.91 -29.26
C LYS A 430 15.35 0.43 -28.89
N TYR A 431 14.80 1.15 -27.92
CA TYR A 431 15.35 2.45 -27.52
C TYR A 431 16.70 2.32 -26.80
N VAL A 432 16.92 1.26 -26.03
CA VAL A 432 18.23 1.02 -25.39
C VAL A 432 19.27 0.62 -26.44
N GLU A 433 18.86 -0.14 -27.45
CA GLU A 433 19.70 -0.50 -28.60
C GLU A 433 20.00 0.70 -29.53
N GLU A 434 19.05 1.61 -29.72
CA GLU A 434 19.17 2.79 -30.60
C GLU A 434 20.01 3.93 -30.00
N PHE A 435 20.15 4.01 -28.67
CA PHE A 435 20.86 5.09 -27.98
C PHE A 435 22.01 4.57 -27.10
N PRO A 436 23.24 4.39 -27.65
CA PRO A 436 24.38 3.91 -26.87
C PRO A 436 24.70 4.89 -25.73
N GLY A 437 24.52 4.43 -24.48
CA GLY A 437 24.68 5.22 -23.25
C GLY A 437 23.37 5.52 -22.51
N LEU A 438 22.21 5.21 -23.10
CA LEU A 438 20.92 5.22 -22.42
C LEU A 438 20.83 4.00 -21.51
N ILE A 439 20.93 4.22 -20.20
CA ILE A 439 20.88 3.12 -19.23
C ILE A 439 19.42 2.69 -19.01
N HIS A 440 18.49 3.62 -18.81
CA HIS A 440 17.10 3.28 -18.55
C HIS A 440 16.19 4.44 -18.87
N PHE A 441 14.91 4.18 -19.14
CA PHE A 441 13.90 5.22 -19.30
C PHE A 441 12.58 4.82 -18.64
N ILE A 442 11.89 5.80 -18.09
CA ILE A 442 10.59 5.60 -17.44
C ILE A 442 9.62 6.52 -18.15
N TYR A 443 8.57 5.95 -18.73
CA TYR A 443 7.44 6.70 -19.25
C TYR A 443 6.43 6.94 -18.14
N VAL A 444 6.04 8.20 -17.96
CA VAL A 444 5.07 8.63 -16.95
C VAL A 444 3.84 9.17 -17.65
N ASP A 445 2.76 8.41 -17.63
CA ASP A 445 1.44 8.90 -18.04
C ASP A 445 0.80 9.65 -16.87
N ARG A 446 0.78 10.98 -16.96
CA ARG A 446 0.17 11.85 -15.94
C ARG A 446 -1.36 11.87 -16.00
N THR A 447 -1.96 11.44 -17.10
CA THR A 447 -3.42 11.43 -17.26
C THR A 447 -4.05 10.22 -16.60
N VAL A 448 -3.37 9.07 -16.67
CA VAL A 448 -3.81 7.80 -16.08
C VAL A 448 -3.05 7.45 -14.79
N GLY A 449 -2.03 8.24 -14.43
CA GLY A 449 -1.19 7.99 -13.25
C GLY A 449 -0.36 6.71 -13.37
N ARG A 450 0.00 6.32 -14.60
CA ARG A 450 0.70 5.05 -14.88
C ARG A 450 2.17 5.29 -15.15
N PHE A 451 3.00 4.39 -14.63
CA PHE A 451 4.43 4.32 -14.92
C PHE A 451 4.68 3.10 -15.81
N LEU A 452 5.30 3.31 -16.96
CA LEU A 452 5.77 2.24 -17.83
C LEU A 452 7.29 2.32 -17.88
N ALA A 453 7.97 1.26 -17.46
CA ALA A 453 9.42 1.15 -17.55
C ALA A 453 9.79 -0.19 -18.22
N PRO A 454 10.84 -0.24 -19.04
CA PRO A 454 11.39 -1.50 -19.50
C PRO A 454 11.96 -2.30 -18.31
N ASP A 455 12.23 -3.59 -18.52
CA ASP A 455 12.91 -4.41 -17.51
C ASP A 455 14.34 -3.89 -17.27
N MET A 456 14.81 -3.94 -16.02
CA MET A 456 16.15 -3.48 -15.61
C MET A 456 17.24 -4.55 -15.80
N ALA A 457 16.87 -5.72 -16.33
CA ALA A 457 17.72 -6.89 -16.52
C ALA A 457 19.13 -6.57 -17.06
N ASP A 458 19.24 -5.75 -18.11
CA ASP A 458 20.52 -5.42 -18.75
C ASP A 458 21.30 -4.29 -18.06
N CYS A 459 20.69 -3.64 -17.06
CA CYS A 459 21.20 -2.43 -16.41
C CYS A 459 21.67 -2.67 -14.98
N ALA A 460 21.29 -3.80 -14.39
CA ALA A 460 21.63 -4.17 -13.02
C ALA A 460 23.14 -4.31 -12.80
N ASP A 461 23.88 -4.75 -13.82
CA ASP A 461 25.35 -4.83 -13.78
C ASP A 461 26.02 -3.44 -13.89
N MET A 462 25.29 -2.43 -14.38
CA MET A 462 25.83 -1.08 -14.59
C MET A 462 25.50 -0.10 -13.46
N LEU A 463 24.42 -0.32 -12.68
CA LEU A 463 24.03 0.54 -11.56
C LEU A 463 23.45 -0.23 -10.39
N ALA A 464 23.96 0.05 -9.18
CA ALA A 464 23.36 -0.42 -7.95
C ALA A 464 21.89 0.07 -7.84
N PRO A 465 20.93 -0.77 -7.42
CA PRO A 465 19.51 -0.43 -7.31
C PRO A 465 19.24 0.87 -6.51
N ASP A 466 20.01 1.11 -5.45
CA ASP A 466 19.89 2.33 -4.63
C ASP A 466 20.31 3.60 -5.38
N THR A 467 21.16 3.48 -6.41
CA THR A 467 21.57 4.59 -7.25
C THR A 467 20.45 4.98 -8.20
N VAL A 468 19.77 3.99 -8.79
CA VAL A 468 18.60 4.20 -9.64
C VAL A 468 17.45 4.78 -8.82
N ARG A 469 17.16 4.19 -7.65
CA ARG A 469 16.13 4.70 -6.72
C ARG A 469 16.39 6.18 -6.37
N ARG A 470 17.60 6.53 -5.96
CA ARG A 470 17.97 7.92 -5.64
C ARG A 470 17.87 8.86 -6.84
N ALA A 471 18.30 8.41 -8.02
CA ALA A 471 18.22 9.22 -9.24
C ALA A 471 16.77 9.50 -9.62
N VAL A 472 15.92 8.48 -9.60
CA VAL A 472 14.48 8.59 -9.89
C VAL A 472 13.79 9.48 -8.83
N CYS A 473 14.04 9.25 -7.54
CA CYS A 473 13.45 10.04 -6.46
C CYS A 473 13.80 11.53 -6.54
N ARG A 474 15.04 11.87 -6.90
CA ARG A 474 15.48 13.26 -7.13
C ARG A 474 14.83 13.86 -8.37
N SER A 475 14.73 13.09 -9.44
CA SER A 475 14.08 13.53 -10.69
C SER A 475 12.61 13.89 -10.45
N PHE A 476 11.91 13.09 -9.63
CA PHE A 476 10.54 13.38 -9.22
C PHE A 476 10.41 14.62 -8.34
N GLY A 477 11.38 14.88 -7.45
CA GLY A 477 11.41 16.12 -6.67
C GLY A 477 11.43 17.35 -7.58
N VAL A 478 12.34 17.35 -8.57
CA VAL A 478 12.48 18.44 -9.55
C VAL A 478 11.23 18.60 -10.41
N VAL A 479 10.62 17.50 -10.85
CA VAL A 479 9.37 17.53 -11.64
C VAL A 479 8.18 18.05 -10.82
N ARG A 480 8.11 17.73 -9.51
CA ARG A 480 7.03 18.19 -8.60
C ARG A 480 7.12 19.68 -8.30
N GLU A 481 8.32 20.25 -8.38
CA GLU A 481 8.56 21.70 -8.26
C GLU A 481 8.22 22.48 -9.54
N GLY A 482 7.66 21.83 -10.55
CA GLY A 482 7.19 22.47 -11.79
C GLY A 482 8.26 22.61 -12.87
N TYR A 483 9.45 22.05 -12.67
CA TYR A 483 10.47 22.02 -13.70
C TYR A 483 10.12 21.01 -14.80
N VAL A 484 10.10 21.50 -16.04
CA VAL A 484 9.69 20.74 -17.24
C VAL A 484 10.80 19.78 -17.72
N ALA A 485 12.05 20.04 -17.33
CA ALA A 485 13.18 19.16 -17.58
C ALA A 485 14.14 19.15 -16.39
N ALA A 486 14.57 17.95 -15.98
CA ALA A 486 15.65 17.76 -15.02
C ALA A 486 16.84 17.15 -15.76
N THR A 487 17.99 17.84 -15.72
CA THR A 487 19.27 17.31 -16.19
C THR A 487 20.21 17.19 -14.99
N CYS A 488 20.51 15.96 -14.57
CA CYS A 488 21.53 15.74 -13.55
C CYS A 488 22.85 15.39 -14.25
N ALA A 489 23.78 16.33 -14.30
CA ALA A 489 25.16 16.05 -14.71
C ALA A 489 26.08 16.16 -13.49
N ARG A 490 26.64 15.03 -13.04
CA ARG A 490 27.83 15.04 -12.18
C ARG A 490 28.90 14.25 -12.91
N CYS A 491 30.03 14.90 -13.20
CA CYS A 491 31.04 14.57 -14.21
C CYS A 491 31.71 13.17 -14.20
N ARG A 492 31.20 12.14 -13.51
CA ARG A 492 31.73 10.75 -13.57
C ARG A 492 30.69 9.63 -13.40
N ARG A 493 29.37 9.89 -13.43
CA ARG A 493 28.29 8.89 -13.23
C ARG A 493 27.01 9.26 -14.02
N PRO A 494 26.02 8.36 -14.17
CA PRO A 494 24.93 8.48 -15.16
C PRO A 494 24.14 9.77 -15.06
N ALA A 495 23.72 10.28 -16.21
CA ALA A 495 22.84 11.43 -16.32
C ALA A 495 21.38 10.98 -16.47
N THR A 496 20.48 11.60 -15.72
CA THR A 496 19.03 11.40 -15.85
C THR A 496 18.44 12.58 -16.61
N TYR A 497 17.58 12.28 -17.59
CA TYR A 497 16.90 13.25 -18.43
C TYR A 497 15.38 13.03 -18.33
N ALA A 498 14.63 14.10 -18.07
CA ALA A 498 13.17 14.11 -18.12
C ALA A 498 12.70 15.14 -19.15
N ALA A 499 11.77 14.77 -20.04
CA ALA A 499 11.17 15.65 -21.03
C ALA A 499 9.66 15.36 -21.18
N PRO A 500 8.80 16.38 -21.38
CA PRO A 500 7.37 16.17 -21.62
C PRO A 500 7.12 15.63 -23.03
N SER A 501 6.27 14.61 -23.15
CA SER A 501 5.81 14.10 -24.44
C SER A 501 4.58 14.89 -24.91
N THR A 502 4.80 16.09 -25.43
CA THR A 502 3.79 16.81 -26.22
C THR A 502 4.34 16.94 -27.63
N ASP A 503 3.66 16.29 -28.57
CA ASP A 503 3.89 16.25 -30.01
C ASP A 503 4.97 15.29 -30.56
N ASN A 504 4.61 14.67 -31.70
CA ASN A 504 5.22 13.55 -32.41
C ASN A 504 6.67 13.76 -32.94
N CYS A 505 7.60 14.27 -32.14
CA CYS A 505 9.01 14.39 -32.54
C CYS A 505 9.98 14.17 -31.37
N TRP A 506 10.41 12.93 -31.17
CA TRP A 506 11.56 12.61 -30.33
C TRP A 506 12.87 12.89 -31.09
N ASN A 507 13.37 14.13 -31.04
CA ASN A 507 14.71 14.45 -31.53
C ASN A 507 15.71 14.47 -30.36
N TRP A 508 16.28 13.31 -30.02
CA TRP A 508 17.47 13.22 -29.18
C TRP A 508 18.68 13.72 -29.99
N ARG A 509 19.13 14.95 -29.77
CA ARG A 509 20.43 15.40 -30.30
C ARG A 509 21.55 15.00 -29.36
N SER A 510 22.57 14.35 -29.91
CA SER A 510 23.81 13.97 -29.22
C SER A 510 24.49 15.16 -28.53
N PRO A 511 25.11 14.97 -27.34
CA PRO A 511 25.73 16.05 -26.59
C PRO A 511 27.11 16.38 -27.16
N THR A 512 27.16 17.13 -28.25
CA THR A 512 28.42 17.71 -28.75
C THR A 512 28.35 19.22 -29.00
N THR A 513 27.27 19.89 -28.58
CA THR A 513 27.17 21.35 -28.66
C THR A 513 26.68 21.97 -27.35
N PRO A 514 27.40 22.95 -26.78
CA PRO A 514 26.91 23.70 -25.63
C PRO A 514 25.84 24.67 -26.11
N ALA A 515 24.56 24.34 -25.88
CA ALA A 515 23.48 25.28 -26.14
C ALA A 515 23.41 26.29 -24.98
N ALA A 516 23.88 27.50 -25.27
CA ALA A 516 23.72 28.67 -24.43
C ALA A 516 22.23 28.92 -24.13
N CYS A 517 21.90 29.14 -22.86
CA CYS A 517 20.66 29.77 -22.45
C CYS A 517 20.54 31.14 -23.13
N GLN A 518 19.64 31.27 -24.10
CA GLN A 518 19.05 32.56 -24.44
C GLN A 518 17.65 32.61 -23.86
N SER A 519 17.50 33.40 -22.81
CA SER A 519 16.23 33.92 -22.34
C SER A 519 15.54 34.68 -23.46
N ARG A 520 14.26 34.40 -23.72
CA ARG A 520 13.35 35.37 -24.32
C ARG A 520 12.05 35.41 -23.54
N ASN A 521 11.63 36.66 -23.30
CA ASN A 521 10.45 37.13 -22.58
C ASN A 521 9.15 36.50 -23.04
#